data_AF-A0AAW0FDQ7-F1
#
_entry.id   AF-A0AAW0FDQ7-F1
#
_cell.length_a   1.000
_cell.length_b   1.000
_cell.length_c   1.000
_cell.angle_alpha   90.00
_cell.angle_beta   90.00
_cell.angle_gamma   90.00
#
_symmetry.space_group_name_H-M   'P 1'
#
loop_
_entity.id
_entity.type
_entity.pdbx_description
1 polymer ?
#
loop_
_entity_poly.entity_id
_entity_poly.type
_entity_poly.pdbx_seq_one_letter_code
_entity_poly.pdbx_strand_id
1 'polypeptide(L)'
;MVEEQIAKDVEKGDHYATLLSGKIARKVVKQTVMTTVYGVTFIGAREQIERQLKDRKDVPIEECWNAASYLAKVTLACIGDLFSSAKEIQTWLNTCAKLVAKSIPPERLAVITAPPVKPKDRRMKAASQTLFSRIRKEQMTSVIWTTPLGLPIVQPYRQEKRKQIMTSLQSVYLSDPNSPAAVNSMKQATAFPPNFVHSLDATHMMLTALECRTRNITFASVHDSYWTHAAAVDEMSVIIRETFIGLHSSNVLQRLSDEFRERYKGYKVSLASVSGVISKLPKNAKIHKVEEGKDVKS
;
A
#
# COMPACT_ATOMS: atom_id res chain seq x y z
N MET A 1 -2.04 -25.01 11.78
CA MET A 1 -2.32 -23.65 12.33
C MET A 1 -3.79 -23.23 12.20
N VAL A 2 -4.31 -22.90 11.01
CA VAL A 2 -5.73 -22.49 10.89
C VAL A 2 -6.66 -23.64 11.31
N GLU A 3 -6.40 -24.87 10.86
CA GLU A 3 -7.17 -26.05 11.27
C GLU A 3 -7.04 -26.36 12.77
N GLU A 4 -5.86 -26.19 13.36
CA GLU A 4 -5.64 -26.37 14.80
C GLU A 4 -6.43 -25.34 15.62
N GLN A 5 -6.47 -24.08 15.17
CA GLN A 5 -7.26 -23.05 15.84
C GLN A 5 -8.76 -23.35 15.75
N ILE A 6 -9.21 -23.86 14.60
CA ILE A 6 -10.60 -24.27 14.41
C ILE A 6 -10.95 -25.46 15.27
N ALA A 7 -10.07 -26.47 15.38
CA ALA A 7 -10.28 -27.59 16.30
C ALA A 7 -10.48 -27.12 17.74
N LYS A 8 -9.67 -26.16 18.21
CA LYS A 8 -9.83 -25.55 19.55
C LYS A 8 -11.14 -24.77 19.70
N ASP A 9 -11.61 -24.13 18.63
CA ASP A 9 -12.86 -23.36 18.69
C ASP A 9 -14.10 -24.26 18.54
N VAL A 10 -13.97 -25.42 17.90
CA VAL A 10 -14.97 -26.50 17.91
C VAL A 10 -15.15 -27.04 19.33
N GLU A 11 -14.06 -27.27 20.07
CA GLU A 11 -14.12 -27.70 21.48
C GLU A 11 -14.83 -26.67 22.39
N LYS A 12 -14.79 -25.38 22.03
CA LYS A 12 -15.49 -24.30 22.73
C LYS A 12 -16.97 -24.15 22.31
N GLY A 13 -17.43 -24.93 21.34
CA GLY A 13 -18.80 -24.88 20.84
C GLY A 13 -19.06 -23.75 19.84
N ASP A 14 -18.04 -23.23 19.14
CA ASP A 14 -18.27 -22.23 18.09
C ASP A 14 -18.99 -22.87 16.88
N HIS A 15 -20.13 -22.27 16.52
CA HIS A 15 -20.99 -22.75 15.44
C HIS A 15 -20.27 -22.76 14.08
N TYR A 16 -19.54 -21.70 13.75
CA TYR A 16 -18.87 -21.54 12.46
C TYR A 16 -17.60 -22.39 12.37
N ALA A 17 -16.89 -22.56 13.49
CA ALA A 17 -15.78 -23.50 13.57
C ALA A 17 -16.25 -24.93 13.26
N THR A 18 -17.38 -25.34 13.83
CA THR A 18 -17.99 -26.66 13.58
C THR A 18 -18.42 -26.80 12.12
N LEU A 19 -19.06 -25.78 11.56
CA LEU A 19 -19.52 -25.76 10.16
C LEU A 19 -18.38 -25.88 9.14
N LEU A 20 -17.21 -25.31 9.46
CA LEU A 20 -16.02 -25.27 8.61
C LEU A 20 -15.01 -26.38 8.88
N SER A 21 -15.16 -27.12 9.99
CA SER A 21 -14.26 -28.21 10.36
C SER A 21 -14.20 -29.27 9.25
N GLY A 22 -12.98 -29.65 8.85
CA GLY A 22 -12.73 -30.60 7.76
C GLY A 22 -13.02 -30.10 6.35
N LYS A 23 -13.48 -28.85 6.17
CA LYS A 23 -13.85 -28.28 4.86
C LYS A 23 -12.85 -27.25 4.31
N ILE A 24 -11.77 -26.98 5.05
CA ILE A 24 -10.81 -25.93 4.70
C ILE A 24 -9.68 -26.52 3.86
N ALA A 25 -9.84 -26.45 2.54
CA ALA A 25 -8.74 -26.76 1.64
C ALA A 25 -7.78 -25.57 1.49
N ARG A 26 -6.51 -25.86 1.14
CA ARG A 26 -5.49 -24.84 0.78
C ARG A 26 -6.03 -23.79 -0.19
N LYS A 27 -6.85 -24.18 -1.17
CA LYS A 27 -7.45 -23.28 -2.16
C LYS A 27 -8.29 -22.16 -1.54
N VAL A 28 -8.97 -22.41 -0.42
CA VAL A 28 -9.87 -21.44 0.25
C VAL A 28 -9.07 -20.29 0.86
N VAL A 29 -7.94 -20.59 1.49
CA VAL A 29 -7.12 -19.61 2.21
C VAL A 29 -5.96 -19.05 1.37
N LYS A 30 -5.57 -19.72 0.27
CA LYS A 30 -4.41 -19.34 -0.56
C LYS A 30 -4.46 -17.87 -0.98
N GLN A 31 -5.60 -17.41 -1.50
CA GLN A 31 -5.72 -16.04 -2.01
C GLN A 31 -5.60 -15.00 -0.88
N THR A 32 -6.20 -15.28 0.28
CA THR A 32 -6.11 -14.42 1.45
C THR A 32 -4.69 -14.36 2.00
N VAL A 33 -4.00 -15.50 2.10
CA VAL A 33 -2.59 -15.55 2.51
C VAL A 33 -1.72 -14.72 1.56
N MET A 34 -1.89 -14.92 0.24
CA MET A 34 -1.15 -14.16 -0.77
C MET A 34 -1.43 -12.66 -0.69
N THR A 35 -2.68 -12.24 -0.48
CA THR A 35 -3.03 -10.80 -0.50
C THR A 35 -2.77 -10.11 0.84
N THR A 36 -2.56 -10.84 1.93
CA THR A 36 -2.28 -10.25 3.25
C THR A 36 -0.95 -9.54 3.30
N VAL A 37 0.10 -10.12 2.72
CA VAL A 37 1.41 -9.45 2.61
C VAL A 37 1.33 -8.17 1.75
N TYR A 38 0.36 -8.13 0.84
CA TYR A 38 0.04 -6.97 -0.01
C TYR A 38 -0.95 -5.98 0.63
N GLY A 39 -1.33 -6.16 1.89
CA GLY A 39 -2.14 -5.18 2.64
C GLY A 39 -3.66 -5.34 2.44
N VAL A 40 -4.15 -6.56 2.19
CA VAL A 40 -5.59 -6.83 2.17
C VAL A 40 -6.26 -6.37 3.48
N THR A 41 -7.44 -5.78 3.37
CA THR A 41 -8.26 -5.44 4.54
C THR A 41 -9.03 -6.67 5.01
N PHE A 42 -9.54 -6.63 6.25
CA PHE A 42 -10.44 -7.67 6.75
C PHE A 42 -11.63 -7.93 5.79
N ILE A 43 -12.23 -6.86 5.27
CA ILE A 43 -13.35 -6.95 4.32
C ILE A 43 -12.91 -7.65 3.03
N GLY A 44 -11.75 -7.27 2.48
CA GLY A 44 -11.22 -7.92 1.28
C GLY A 44 -10.87 -9.40 1.50
N ALA A 45 -10.29 -9.75 2.65
CA ALA A 45 -10.00 -11.13 3.03
C ALA A 45 -11.29 -11.97 3.13
N ARG A 46 -12.31 -11.43 3.81
CA ARG A 46 -13.64 -12.03 3.91
C ARG A 46 -14.25 -12.29 2.54
N GLU A 47 -14.25 -11.30 1.65
CA GLU A 47 -14.83 -11.43 0.30
C GLU A 47 -14.11 -12.48 -0.56
N GLN A 48 -12.79 -12.58 -0.44
CA GLN A 48 -12.02 -13.63 -1.13
C GLN A 48 -12.40 -15.02 -0.63
N ILE A 49 -12.49 -15.21 0.69
CA ILE A 49 -12.89 -16.47 1.30
C ILE A 49 -14.35 -16.81 0.96
N GLU A 50 -15.25 -15.84 1.08
CA GLU A 50 -16.68 -16.01 0.76
C GLU A 50 -16.87 -16.50 -0.68
N ARG A 51 -16.11 -15.95 -1.63
CA ARG A 51 -16.13 -16.40 -3.02
C ARG A 51 -15.70 -17.86 -3.15
N GLN A 52 -14.60 -18.25 -2.50
CA GLN A 52 -14.13 -19.64 -2.52
C GLN A 52 -15.11 -20.60 -1.84
N LEU A 53 -15.77 -20.19 -0.76
CA LEU A 53 -16.79 -21.01 -0.07
C LEU A 53 -18.03 -21.20 -0.95
N LYS A 54 -18.50 -20.14 -1.61
CA LYS A 54 -19.63 -20.21 -2.57
C LYS A 54 -19.32 -21.11 -3.76
N ASP A 55 -18.10 -21.05 -4.30
CA ASP A 55 -17.68 -21.89 -5.43
C ASP A 55 -17.66 -23.38 -5.08
N ARG A 56 -17.29 -23.72 -3.83
CA ARG A 56 -17.24 -25.10 -3.36
C ARG A 56 -18.60 -25.71 -3.02
N LYS A 57 -19.58 -24.87 -2.62
CA LYS A 57 -20.92 -25.31 -2.20
C LYS A 57 -20.96 -26.24 -0.98
N ASP A 58 -19.88 -26.31 -0.20
CA ASP A 58 -19.78 -27.15 1.02
C ASP A 58 -20.46 -26.52 2.26
N VAL A 59 -20.84 -25.25 2.15
CA VAL A 59 -21.45 -24.42 3.21
C VAL A 59 -22.73 -23.80 2.64
N PRO A 60 -23.85 -23.76 3.40
CA PRO A 60 -25.08 -23.09 2.96
C PRO A 60 -24.81 -21.64 2.55
N ILE A 61 -25.41 -21.20 1.45
CA ILE A 61 -25.16 -19.87 0.86
C ILE A 61 -25.47 -18.75 1.86
N GLU A 62 -26.49 -18.93 2.69
CA GLU A 62 -26.91 -17.97 3.72
C GLU A 62 -25.86 -17.82 4.83
N GLU A 63 -25.15 -18.91 5.15
CA GLU A 63 -24.11 -18.93 6.19
C GLU A 63 -22.71 -18.55 5.67
N CYS A 64 -22.51 -18.53 4.35
CA CYS A 64 -21.22 -18.24 3.74
C CYS A 64 -20.62 -16.91 4.21
N TRP A 65 -21.43 -15.89 4.44
CA TRP A 65 -20.94 -14.58 4.88
C TRP A 65 -20.35 -14.63 6.29
N ASN A 66 -21.06 -15.28 7.22
CA ASN A 66 -20.62 -15.40 8.61
C ASN A 66 -19.45 -16.37 8.75
N ALA A 67 -19.52 -17.52 8.05
CA ALA A 67 -18.45 -18.50 7.99
C ALA A 67 -17.16 -17.88 7.40
N ALA A 68 -17.27 -17.12 6.31
CA ALA A 68 -16.13 -16.38 5.75
C ALA A 68 -15.58 -15.33 6.71
N SER A 69 -16.44 -14.66 7.47
CA SER A 69 -16.03 -13.65 8.46
C SER A 69 -15.24 -14.28 9.61
N TYR A 70 -15.70 -15.43 10.14
CA TYR A 70 -14.97 -16.20 11.13
C TYR A 70 -13.61 -16.67 10.58
N LEU A 71 -13.62 -17.31 9.41
CA LEU A 71 -12.41 -17.86 8.80
C LEU A 71 -11.39 -16.76 8.44
N ALA A 72 -11.84 -15.59 8.01
CA ALA A 72 -10.97 -14.43 7.76
C ALA A 72 -10.28 -13.94 9.05
N LYS A 73 -10.99 -13.89 10.19
CA LYS A 73 -10.40 -13.49 11.48
C LYS A 73 -9.31 -14.48 11.90
N VAL A 74 -9.63 -15.78 11.87
CA VAL A 74 -8.69 -16.85 12.25
C VAL A 74 -7.47 -16.85 11.33
N THR A 75 -7.69 -16.74 10.02
CA THR A 75 -6.61 -16.73 9.02
C THR A 75 -5.67 -15.55 9.22
N LEU A 76 -6.21 -14.34 9.37
CA LEU A 76 -5.39 -13.13 9.58
C LEU A 76 -4.64 -13.15 10.91
N ALA A 77 -5.23 -13.73 11.97
CA ALA A 77 -4.55 -13.93 13.24
C ALA A 77 -3.34 -14.86 13.09
N CYS A 78 -3.53 -16.03 12.46
CA CYS A 78 -2.45 -17.01 12.24
C CYS A 78 -1.30 -16.43 11.39
N ILE A 79 -1.62 -15.63 10.35
CA ILE A 79 -0.60 -14.99 9.50
C ILE A 79 0.19 -13.95 10.29
N GLY A 80 -0.48 -13.20 11.18
CA GLY A 80 0.15 -12.15 11.98
C GLY A 80 1.31 -12.67 12.83
N ASP A 81 1.20 -13.89 13.36
CA ASP A 81 2.22 -14.52 14.21
C ASP A 81 3.37 -15.12 13.38
N LEU A 82 3.08 -15.62 12.17
CA LEU A 82 4.09 -16.22 11.28
C LEU A 82 5.05 -15.20 10.66
N PHE A 83 4.61 -13.98 10.40
CA PHE A 83 5.35 -12.99 9.60
C PHE A 83 5.55 -11.66 10.33
N SER A 84 6.05 -11.71 11.58
CA SER A 84 6.30 -10.53 12.40
C SER A 84 7.23 -9.52 11.73
N SER A 85 8.37 -9.94 11.18
CA SER A 85 9.32 -9.05 10.49
C SER A 85 8.74 -8.40 9.24
N ALA A 86 7.96 -9.13 8.44
CA ALA A 86 7.30 -8.57 7.26
C ALA A 86 6.23 -7.53 7.66
N LYS A 87 5.52 -7.76 8.76
CA LYS A 87 4.55 -6.83 9.33
C LYS A 87 5.22 -5.55 9.84
N GLU A 88 6.41 -5.64 10.42
CA GLU A 88 7.20 -4.48 10.83
C GLU A 88 7.62 -3.62 9.61
N ILE A 89 8.15 -4.24 8.56
CA ILE A 89 8.49 -3.56 7.31
C ILE A 89 7.24 -2.91 6.69
N GLN A 90 6.13 -3.64 6.62
CA GLN A 90 4.86 -3.12 6.10
C GLN A 90 4.37 -1.92 6.92
N THR A 91 4.50 -1.97 8.24
CA THR A 91 4.13 -0.86 9.15
C THR A 91 5.03 0.35 8.94
N TRP A 92 6.33 0.12 8.77
CA TRP A 92 7.31 1.17 8.45
C TRP A 92 7.00 1.84 7.10
N LEU A 93 6.82 1.06 6.02
CA LEU A 93 6.44 1.56 4.70
C LEU A 93 5.15 2.38 4.76
N ASN A 94 4.09 1.85 5.41
CA ASN A 94 2.83 2.58 5.61
C ASN A 94 3.03 3.92 6.32
N THR A 95 3.92 3.96 7.31
CA THR A 95 4.19 5.17 8.10
C THR A 95 4.92 6.21 7.26
N CYS A 96 5.96 5.80 6.52
CA CYS A 96 6.66 6.65 5.56
C CYS A 96 5.68 7.25 4.54
N ALA A 97 4.84 6.42 3.92
CA ALA A 97 3.88 6.87 2.93
C ALA A 97 2.84 7.86 3.50
N LYS A 98 2.37 7.65 4.75
CA LYS A 98 1.50 8.62 5.43
C LYS A 98 2.19 9.95 5.67
N LEU A 99 3.45 9.94 6.12
CA LEU A 99 4.21 11.15 6.39
C LEU A 99 4.48 11.93 5.10
N VAL A 100 4.94 11.24 4.06
CA VAL A 100 5.16 11.82 2.72
C VAL A 100 3.86 12.41 2.17
N ALA A 101 2.75 11.67 2.19
CA ALA A 101 1.48 12.16 1.66
C ALA A 101 0.89 13.36 2.42
N LYS A 102 1.26 13.54 3.68
CA LYS A 102 0.85 14.70 4.50
C LYS A 102 1.88 15.83 4.50
N SER A 103 3.03 15.62 3.86
CA SER A 103 4.11 16.59 3.82
C SER A 103 3.86 17.64 2.74
N ILE A 104 4.34 18.86 3.00
CA ILE A 104 4.18 20.01 2.13
C ILE A 104 5.58 20.50 1.75
N PRO A 105 5.86 20.69 0.44
CA PRO A 105 7.12 21.25 -0.03
C PRO A 105 7.32 22.68 0.51
N PRO A 106 8.56 23.09 0.83
CA PRO A 106 8.83 24.41 1.39
C PRO A 106 8.37 25.56 0.48
N GLU A 107 8.42 25.39 -0.85
CA GLU A 107 7.99 26.38 -1.84
C GLU A 107 6.49 26.66 -1.76
N ARG A 108 5.70 25.67 -1.31
CA ARG A 108 4.24 25.78 -1.17
C ARG A 108 3.82 26.35 0.18
N LEU A 109 4.72 26.40 1.17
CA LEU A 109 4.42 26.96 2.49
C LEU A 109 4.10 28.45 2.42
N ALA A 110 4.83 29.20 1.58
CA ALA A 110 4.58 30.63 1.35
C ALA A 110 3.15 30.91 0.83
N VAL A 111 2.58 29.97 0.05
CA VAL A 111 1.22 30.07 -0.48
C VAL A 111 0.17 29.86 0.63
N ILE A 112 0.49 29.04 1.64
CA ILE A 112 -0.41 28.76 2.77
C ILE A 112 -0.46 29.94 3.75
N THR A 113 0.69 30.57 4.00
CA THR A 113 0.82 31.70 4.94
C THR A 113 0.36 33.03 4.35
N ALA A 114 0.22 33.12 3.02
CA ALA A 114 -0.30 34.29 2.35
C ALA A 114 -1.77 34.61 2.77
N PRO A 115 -2.12 35.89 2.96
CA PRO A 115 -3.47 36.29 3.34
C PRO A 115 -4.50 35.90 2.25
N PRO A 116 -5.76 35.58 2.63
CA PRO A 116 -6.82 35.31 1.66
C PRO A 116 -6.93 36.42 0.63
N VAL A 117 -6.83 36.09 -0.66
CA VAL A 117 -7.29 36.99 -1.72
C VAL A 117 -8.81 37.14 -1.55
N LYS A 118 -9.28 38.36 -1.30
CA LYS A 118 -10.72 38.65 -1.19
C LYS A 118 -11.39 38.26 -2.53
N PRO A 119 -12.41 37.39 -2.54
CA PRO A 119 -13.10 37.05 -3.78
C PRO A 119 -13.75 38.32 -4.37
N LYS A 120 -13.55 38.55 -5.67
CA LYS A 120 -14.13 39.69 -6.41
C LYS A 120 -15.67 39.61 -6.52
N ASP A 121 -16.26 38.43 -6.32
CA ASP A 121 -17.71 38.21 -6.40
C ASP A 121 -18.36 38.07 -5.02
N ARG A 122 -19.21 39.05 -4.67
CA ARG A 122 -20.01 39.12 -3.44
C ARG A 122 -21.06 38.00 -3.28
N ARG A 123 -21.20 37.07 -4.24
CA ARG A 123 -22.25 36.02 -4.24
C ARG A 123 -21.82 34.68 -3.65
N MET A 124 -20.54 34.43 -3.42
CA MET A 124 -20.11 33.25 -2.65
C MET A 124 -19.99 33.61 -1.18
N LYS A 125 -20.93 33.08 -0.36
CA LYS A 125 -20.88 33.17 1.10
C LYS A 125 -19.46 32.89 1.59
N ALA A 126 -18.95 33.82 2.41
CA ALA A 126 -17.67 33.72 3.09
C ALA A 126 -17.66 32.54 4.06
N ALA A 127 -17.52 31.31 3.53
CA ALA A 127 -17.01 30.22 4.32
C ALA A 127 -15.55 30.55 4.58
N SER A 128 -15.25 31.01 5.80
CA SER A 128 -13.88 31.12 6.30
C SER A 128 -13.14 29.83 5.95
N GLN A 129 -12.30 29.87 4.92
CA GLN A 129 -11.40 28.75 4.60
C GLN A 129 -10.41 28.69 5.75
N THR A 130 -10.74 27.87 6.74
CA THR A 130 -9.88 27.60 7.89
C THR A 130 -8.49 27.19 7.38
N LEU A 131 -7.44 27.59 8.09
CA LEU A 131 -6.05 27.26 7.76
C LEU A 131 -5.87 25.77 7.44
N PHE A 132 -6.58 24.89 8.17
CA PHE A 132 -6.64 23.45 7.92
C PHE A 132 -7.13 23.05 6.52
N SER A 133 -8.13 23.74 5.97
CA SER A 133 -8.64 23.47 4.63
C SER A 133 -7.63 23.81 3.54
N ARG A 134 -6.82 24.86 3.75
CA ARG A 134 -5.73 25.25 2.85
C ARG A 134 -4.57 24.26 2.92
N ILE A 135 -4.15 23.88 4.13
CA ILE A 135 -3.12 22.85 4.34
C ILE A 135 -3.49 21.54 3.63
N ARG A 136 -4.73 21.07 3.78
CA ARG A 136 -5.19 19.83 3.10
C ARG A 136 -5.18 19.96 1.58
N LYS A 137 -5.47 21.14 1.03
CA LYS A 137 -5.44 21.38 -0.42
C LYS A 137 -4.03 21.37 -0.98
N GLU A 138 -3.05 21.80 -0.20
CA GLU A 138 -1.64 21.86 -0.59
C GLU A 138 -0.86 20.56 -0.32
N GLN A 139 -1.51 19.52 0.22
CA GLN A 139 -0.96 18.16 0.31
C GLN A 139 -0.95 17.50 -1.08
N MET A 140 0.09 17.81 -1.85
CA MET A 140 0.25 17.39 -3.25
C MET A 140 1.33 16.31 -3.46
N THR A 141 2.09 16.01 -2.40
CA THR A 141 3.27 15.14 -2.42
C THR A 141 2.88 13.67 -2.48
N SER A 142 3.19 12.98 -3.58
CA SER A 142 3.04 11.53 -3.72
C SER A 142 4.28 10.79 -3.28
N VAL A 143 4.13 9.51 -2.94
CA VAL A 143 5.27 8.62 -2.70
C VAL A 143 5.96 8.31 -4.03
N ILE A 144 7.29 8.49 -4.05
CA ILE A 144 8.16 8.27 -5.20
C ILE A 144 9.39 7.52 -4.71
N TRP A 145 9.74 6.43 -5.38
CA TRP A 145 10.99 5.69 -5.16
C TRP A 145 11.57 5.22 -6.48
N THR A 146 12.82 4.79 -6.45
CA THR A 146 13.51 4.26 -7.62
C THR A 146 13.78 2.76 -7.44
N THR A 147 13.52 1.95 -8.47
CA THR A 147 13.85 0.53 -8.41
C THR A 147 15.38 0.32 -8.43
N PRO A 148 15.89 -0.85 -8.02
CA PRO A 148 17.32 -1.15 -8.13
C PRO A 148 17.88 -1.08 -9.57
N LEU A 149 17.02 -1.16 -10.59
CA LEU A 149 17.37 -0.97 -12.01
C LEU A 149 17.31 0.50 -12.47
N GLY A 150 17.00 1.44 -11.58
CA GLY A 150 16.94 2.87 -11.90
C GLY A 150 15.60 3.37 -12.43
N LEU A 151 14.53 2.55 -12.41
CA LEU A 151 13.21 2.97 -12.87
C LEU A 151 12.50 3.80 -11.77
N PRO A 152 12.14 5.08 -12.02
CA PRO A 152 11.36 5.86 -11.06
C PRO A 152 9.90 5.41 -11.04
N ILE A 153 9.36 5.16 -9.84
CA ILE A 153 7.97 4.79 -9.62
C ILE A 153 7.27 5.89 -8.82
N VAL A 154 6.12 6.35 -9.32
CA VAL A 154 5.30 7.40 -8.72
C VAL A 154 3.91 6.84 -8.44
N GLN A 155 3.43 6.93 -7.18
CA GLN A 155 2.07 6.50 -6.86
C GLN A 155 1.01 7.52 -7.35
N PRO A 156 0.09 7.13 -8.25
CA PRO A 156 -0.87 8.06 -8.86
C PRO A 156 -2.10 8.36 -8.00
N TYR A 157 -2.14 7.90 -6.75
CA TYR A 157 -3.36 7.97 -5.92
C TYR A 157 -3.68 9.40 -5.47
N ARG A 158 -4.56 10.08 -6.22
CA ARG A 158 -5.07 11.43 -5.96
C ARG A 158 -6.57 11.44 -5.67
N GLN A 159 -7.05 12.52 -5.06
CA GLN A 159 -8.47 12.78 -4.78
C GLN A 159 -9.10 13.52 -5.97
N GLU A 160 -9.32 12.78 -7.05
CA GLU A 160 -9.96 13.31 -8.25
C GLU A 160 -11.39 13.79 -7.98
N LYS A 161 -11.74 14.93 -8.59
CA LYS A 161 -13.09 15.50 -8.51
C LYS A 161 -13.81 15.25 -9.82
N ARG A 162 -14.90 14.48 -9.75
CA ARG A 162 -15.79 14.31 -10.89
C ARG A 162 -16.63 15.58 -11.07
N LYS A 163 -16.68 16.10 -12.28
CA LYS A 163 -17.55 17.20 -12.70
C LYS A 163 -18.65 16.64 -13.59
N GLN A 164 -19.84 17.17 -13.41
CA GLN A 164 -20.95 16.87 -14.28
C GLN A 164 -20.84 17.75 -15.53
N ILE A 165 -20.74 17.11 -16.69
CA ILE A 165 -20.63 17.78 -17.98
C ILE A 165 -21.90 17.49 -18.75
N MET A 166 -22.62 18.54 -19.13
CA MET A 166 -23.79 18.42 -19.99
C MET A 166 -23.32 18.22 -21.42
N THR A 167 -23.74 17.12 -22.04
CA THR A 167 -23.56 16.86 -23.48
C THR A 167 -24.92 16.91 -24.16
N SER A 168 -24.95 16.87 -25.50
CA SER A 168 -26.19 16.91 -26.27
C SER A 168 -27.13 15.72 -26.00
N LEU A 169 -26.59 14.57 -25.52
CA LEU A 169 -27.38 13.37 -25.24
C LEU A 169 -27.77 13.25 -23.77
N GLN A 170 -26.80 13.47 -22.87
CA GLN A 170 -27.00 13.30 -21.44
C GLN A 170 -25.93 14.04 -20.63
N SER A 171 -26.13 14.05 -19.32
CA SER A 171 -25.14 14.55 -18.40
C SER A 171 -24.19 13.43 -17.94
N VAL A 172 -22.89 13.61 -18.14
CA VAL A 172 -21.86 12.62 -17.79
C VAL A 172 -20.95 13.13 -16.67
N TYR A 173 -20.56 12.25 -15.74
CA TYR A 173 -19.61 12.58 -14.67
C TYR A 173 -18.18 12.21 -15.09
N LEU A 174 -17.42 13.22 -15.53
CA LEU A 174 -16.04 13.07 -15.98
C LEU A 174 -15.05 13.66 -14.97
N SER A 175 -13.88 13.04 -14.89
CA SER A 175 -12.72 13.56 -14.15
C SER A 175 -11.75 14.14 -15.18
N ASP A 176 -11.17 15.30 -14.90
CA ASP A 176 -10.13 15.90 -15.74
C ASP A 176 -8.75 15.40 -15.28
N PRO A 177 -8.04 14.57 -16.08
CA PRO A 177 -6.74 14.00 -15.70
C PRO A 177 -5.65 15.05 -15.48
N ASN A 178 -5.79 16.23 -16.10
CA ASN A 178 -4.81 17.32 -15.99
C ASN A 178 -5.08 18.23 -14.79
N SER A 179 -6.20 18.02 -14.09
CA SER A 179 -6.55 18.85 -12.93
C SER A 179 -5.68 18.50 -11.72
N PRO A 180 -4.94 19.47 -11.13
CA PRO A 180 -4.18 19.21 -9.92
C PRO A 180 -5.09 18.78 -8.77
N ALA A 181 -4.85 17.58 -8.24
CA ALA A 181 -5.59 17.03 -7.13
C ALA A 181 -4.66 16.66 -5.96
N ALA A 182 -5.12 16.95 -4.75
CA ALA A 182 -4.47 16.55 -3.52
C ALA A 182 -4.32 15.03 -3.46
N VAL A 183 -3.26 14.55 -2.82
CA VAL A 183 -3.03 13.10 -2.72
C VAL A 183 -4.00 12.44 -1.76
N ASN A 184 -4.41 11.22 -2.08
CA ASN A 184 -5.19 10.42 -1.15
C ASN A 184 -4.23 9.73 -0.15
N SER A 185 -3.98 10.38 0.99
CA SER A 185 -3.04 9.89 2.01
C SER A 185 -3.34 8.45 2.47
N MET A 186 -4.61 8.05 2.54
CA MET A 186 -4.97 6.68 2.93
C MET A 186 -4.55 5.68 1.86
N LYS A 187 -4.91 5.93 0.59
CA LYS A 187 -4.56 5.04 -0.53
C LYS A 187 -3.05 4.97 -0.77
N GLN A 188 -2.35 6.10 -0.68
CA GLN A 188 -0.87 6.15 -0.76
C GLN A 188 -0.25 5.20 0.28
N ALA A 189 -0.71 5.29 1.53
CA ALA A 189 -0.22 4.44 2.60
C ALA A 189 -0.48 2.95 2.37
N THR A 190 -1.74 2.57 2.12
CA THR A 190 -2.12 1.16 1.99
C THR A 190 -1.53 0.51 0.74
N ALA A 191 -1.34 1.28 -0.34
CA ALA A 191 -0.85 0.76 -1.60
C ALA A 191 0.69 0.81 -1.71
N PHE A 192 1.40 1.48 -0.79
CA PHE A 192 2.86 1.56 -0.89
C PHE A 192 3.55 0.22 -0.64
N PRO A 193 3.25 -0.54 0.43
CA PRO A 193 3.83 -1.87 0.61
C PRO A 193 3.65 -2.82 -0.59
N PRO A 194 2.44 -3.00 -1.15
CA PRO A 194 2.29 -3.90 -2.29
C PRO A 194 3.00 -3.39 -3.55
N ASN A 195 2.91 -2.10 -3.85
CA ASN A 195 3.58 -1.56 -5.03
C ASN A 195 5.10 -1.66 -4.90
N PHE A 196 5.65 -1.51 -3.68
CA PHE A 196 7.07 -1.68 -3.44
C PHE A 196 7.51 -3.13 -3.68
N VAL A 197 6.79 -4.12 -3.14
CA VAL A 197 7.09 -5.54 -3.40
C VAL A 197 6.96 -5.87 -4.88
N HIS A 198 5.88 -5.45 -5.55
CA HIS A 198 5.72 -5.65 -7.00
C HIS A 198 6.86 -5.02 -7.81
N SER A 199 7.41 -3.89 -7.36
CA SER A 199 8.56 -3.27 -8.02
C SER A 199 9.84 -4.09 -7.88
N LEU A 200 10.00 -4.83 -6.77
CA LEU A 200 11.10 -5.77 -6.58
C LEU A 200 10.89 -7.04 -7.40
N ASP A 201 9.67 -7.58 -7.44
CA ASP A 201 9.32 -8.74 -8.26
C ASP A 201 9.58 -8.46 -9.75
N ALA A 202 9.17 -7.29 -10.25
CA ALA A 202 9.46 -6.85 -11.61
C ALA A 202 10.96 -6.66 -11.86
N THR A 203 11.69 -6.15 -10.87
CA THR A 203 13.15 -6.00 -10.95
C THR A 203 13.85 -7.36 -11.04
N HIS A 204 13.44 -8.32 -10.21
CA HIS A 204 13.98 -9.68 -10.22
C HIS A 204 13.70 -10.39 -11.55
N MET A 205 12.48 -10.26 -12.07
CA MET A 205 12.10 -10.77 -13.39
C MET A 205 12.99 -10.18 -14.49
N MET A 206 13.20 -8.85 -14.49
CA MET A 206 14.05 -8.18 -15.49
C MET A 206 15.51 -8.62 -15.39
N LEU A 207 16.07 -8.71 -14.18
CA LEU A 207 17.44 -9.21 -13.96
C LEU A 207 17.59 -10.65 -14.48
N THR A 208 16.63 -11.52 -14.16
CA THR A 208 16.61 -12.90 -14.64
C THR A 208 16.52 -12.97 -16.17
N ALA A 209 15.68 -12.14 -16.79
CA ALA A 209 15.56 -12.09 -18.25
C ALA A 209 16.85 -11.64 -18.93
N LEU A 210 17.55 -10.65 -18.35
CA LEU A 210 18.85 -10.19 -18.85
C LEU A 210 19.91 -11.29 -18.76
N GLU A 211 19.96 -12.01 -17.65
CA GLU A 211 20.93 -13.09 -17.44
C GLU A 211 20.60 -14.35 -18.25
N CYS A 212 19.33 -14.64 -18.50
CA CYS A 212 18.94 -15.67 -19.46
C CYS A 212 19.43 -15.30 -20.87
N ARG A 213 19.31 -14.01 -21.25
CA ARG A 213 19.75 -13.52 -22.57
C ARG A 213 21.26 -13.64 -22.75
N THR A 214 22.08 -13.36 -21.74
CA THR A 214 23.55 -13.50 -21.83
C THR A 214 23.97 -14.95 -22.04
N ARG A 215 23.22 -15.90 -21.48
CA ARG A 215 23.41 -17.36 -21.64
C ARG A 215 22.64 -17.95 -22.83
N ASN A 216 22.05 -17.10 -23.69
CA ASN A 216 21.27 -17.51 -24.87
C ASN A 216 20.07 -18.43 -24.56
N ILE A 217 19.47 -18.26 -23.39
CA ILE A 217 18.25 -18.96 -22.96
C ILE A 217 17.03 -18.11 -23.34
N THR A 218 16.09 -18.71 -24.09
CA THR A 218 14.80 -18.08 -24.37
C THR A 218 14.02 -17.91 -23.08
N PHE A 219 13.63 -16.67 -22.76
CA PHE A 219 12.90 -16.34 -21.55
C PHE A 219 11.56 -15.68 -21.90
N ALA A 220 10.48 -16.15 -21.28
CA ALA A 220 9.20 -15.47 -21.25
C ALA A 220 8.69 -15.46 -19.80
N SER A 221 7.83 -14.50 -19.46
CA SER A 221 7.27 -14.41 -18.11
C SER A 221 5.82 -13.97 -18.11
N VAL A 222 5.07 -14.53 -17.17
CA VAL A 222 3.75 -14.07 -16.75
C VAL A 222 3.86 -13.76 -15.27
N HIS A 223 4.31 -12.55 -14.95
CA HIS A 223 4.57 -12.09 -13.57
C HIS A 223 5.46 -13.04 -12.76
N ASP A 224 4.89 -13.85 -11.87
CA ASP A 224 5.59 -14.77 -10.96
C ASP A 224 5.92 -16.13 -11.60
N SER A 225 5.54 -16.32 -12.87
CA SER A 225 5.75 -17.56 -13.62
C SER A 225 6.72 -17.33 -14.78
N TYR A 226 7.87 -18.01 -14.75
CA TYR A 226 8.94 -17.87 -15.76
C TYR A 226 9.00 -19.10 -16.65
N TRP A 227 9.09 -18.88 -17.97
CA TRP A 227 9.00 -19.90 -19.01
C TRP A 227 10.28 -19.90 -19.85
N THR A 228 10.70 -21.11 -20.21
CA THR A 228 11.79 -21.37 -21.14
C THR A 228 11.58 -22.74 -21.82
N HIS A 229 12.45 -23.12 -22.74
CA HIS A 229 12.44 -24.47 -23.31
C HIS A 229 12.81 -25.52 -22.26
N ALA A 230 12.20 -26.71 -22.34
CA ALA A 230 12.40 -27.78 -21.35
C ALA A 230 13.88 -28.13 -21.10
N ALA A 231 14.73 -28.06 -22.13
CA ALA A 231 16.16 -28.33 -22.03
C ALA A 231 16.94 -27.33 -21.16
N ALA A 232 16.43 -26.10 -20.97
CA ALA A 232 17.11 -25.01 -20.26
C ALA A 232 16.49 -24.72 -18.88
N VAL A 233 15.54 -25.53 -18.42
CA VAL A 233 14.83 -25.31 -17.15
C VAL A 233 15.78 -25.37 -15.95
N ASP A 234 16.68 -26.35 -15.93
CA ASP A 234 17.62 -26.53 -14.82
C ASP A 234 18.59 -25.34 -14.72
N GLU A 235 19.11 -24.90 -15.88
CA GLU A 235 19.97 -23.73 -15.96
C GLU A 235 19.22 -22.47 -15.52
N MET A 236 18.05 -22.17 -16.10
CA MET A 236 17.22 -21.03 -15.70
C MET A 236 16.89 -21.06 -14.20
N SER A 237 16.68 -22.24 -13.61
CA SER A 237 16.42 -22.38 -12.17
C SER A 237 17.59 -21.91 -11.32
N VAL A 238 18.83 -22.14 -11.76
CA VAL A 238 20.03 -21.61 -11.11
C VAL A 238 20.05 -20.08 -11.26
N ILE A 239 19.82 -19.57 -12.47
CA ILE A 239 19.80 -18.11 -12.75
C ILE A 239 18.85 -17.38 -11.82
N ILE A 240 17.62 -17.89 -11.68
CA ILE A 240 16.58 -17.27 -10.83
C ILE A 240 17.07 -17.10 -9.39
N ARG A 241 17.75 -18.11 -8.83
CA ARG A 241 18.27 -18.07 -7.46
C ARG A 241 19.44 -17.11 -7.34
N GLU A 242 20.36 -17.13 -8.31
CA GLU A 242 21.51 -16.21 -8.36
C GLU A 242 21.05 -14.75 -8.41
N THR A 243 20.11 -14.41 -9.30
CA THR A 243 19.59 -13.05 -9.43
C THR A 243 18.77 -12.62 -8.20
N PHE A 244 18.07 -13.56 -7.55
CA PHE A 244 17.37 -13.29 -6.30
C PHE A 244 18.35 -12.94 -5.18
N ILE A 245 19.42 -13.73 -5.03
CA ILE A 245 20.50 -13.45 -4.08
C ILE A 245 21.14 -12.10 -4.40
N GLY A 246 21.48 -11.83 -5.66
CA GLY A 246 22.07 -10.55 -6.06
C GLY A 246 21.19 -9.35 -5.72
N LEU A 247 19.88 -9.44 -5.95
CA LEU A 247 18.92 -8.40 -5.63
C LEU A 247 18.83 -8.14 -4.11
N HIS A 248 18.63 -9.20 -3.32
CA HIS A 248 18.37 -9.10 -1.88
C HIS A 248 19.64 -8.99 -1.01
N SER A 249 20.82 -9.29 -1.57
CA SER A 249 22.10 -9.01 -0.90
C SER A 249 22.40 -7.51 -0.84
N SER A 250 21.76 -6.71 -1.71
CA SER A 250 21.83 -5.26 -1.62
C SER A 250 20.91 -4.75 -0.50
N ASN A 251 21.31 -3.69 0.20
CA ASN A 251 20.49 -3.08 1.26
C ASN A 251 19.34 -2.25 0.68
N VAL A 252 18.34 -2.92 0.10
CA VAL A 252 17.20 -2.28 -0.60
C VAL A 252 16.43 -1.30 0.30
N LEU A 253 16.13 -1.70 1.54
CA LEU A 253 15.40 -0.84 2.50
C LEU A 253 16.22 0.37 2.94
N GLN A 254 17.54 0.21 3.11
CA GLN A 254 18.43 1.31 3.46
C GLN A 254 18.49 2.34 2.32
N ARG A 255 18.66 1.87 1.07
CA ARG A 255 18.64 2.73 -0.12
C ARG A 255 17.32 3.50 -0.24
N LEU A 256 16.19 2.83 0.00
CA LEU A 256 14.87 3.49 0.03
C LEU A 256 14.80 4.56 1.12
N SER A 257 15.28 4.26 2.33
CA SER A 257 15.32 5.22 3.44
C SER A 257 16.17 6.44 3.09
N ASP A 258 17.34 6.24 2.50
CA ASP A 258 18.26 7.32 2.13
C ASP A 258 17.69 8.15 0.98
N GLU A 259 17.07 7.52 -0.02
CA GLU A 259 16.32 8.21 -1.09
C GLU A 259 15.21 9.09 -0.50
N PHE A 260 14.43 8.58 0.45
CA PHE A 260 13.35 9.33 1.08
C PHE A 260 13.87 10.53 1.88
N ARG A 261 14.97 10.35 2.60
CA ARG A 261 15.60 11.44 3.37
C ARG A 261 16.09 12.56 2.47
N GLU A 262 16.68 12.22 1.32
CA GLU A 262 17.17 13.21 0.38
C GLU A 262 16.03 13.87 -0.41
N ARG A 263 15.14 13.06 -1.00
CA ARG A 263 14.02 13.55 -1.84
C ARG A 263 13.05 14.45 -1.08
N TYR A 264 12.74 14.11 0.17
CA TYR A 264 11.78 14.84 1.00
C TYR A 264 12.45 15.74 2.03
N LYS A 265 13.73 16.06 1.85
CA LYS A 265 14.48 16.98 2.71
C LYS A 265 13.81 18.36 2.73
N GLY A 266 13.60 18.91 3.92
CA GLY A 266 12.99 20.24 4.11
C GLY A 266 11.46 20.28 4.02
N TYR A 267 10.80 19.18 3.62
CA TYR A 267 9.34 19.10 3.62
C TYR A 267 8.80 19.18 5.04
N LYS A 268 7.66 19.85 5.21
CA LYS A 268 7.05 20.07 6.53
C LYS A 268 5.76 19.27 6.67
N VAL A 269 5.52 18.74 7.87
CA VAL A 269 4.28 18.03 8.20
C VAL A 269 3.63 18.74 9.38
N SER A 270 2.31 18.99 9.32
CA SER A 270 1.57 19.60 10.42
C SER A 270 1.60 18.71 11.68
N LEU A 271 1.87 19.32 12.85
CA LEU A 271 1.90 18.62 14.14
C LEU A 271 0.61 17.84 14.44
N ALA A 272 -0.56 18.39 14.10
CA ALA A 272 -1.86 17.71 14.26
C ALA A 272 -1.94 16.42 13.42
N SER A 273 -1.30 16.41 12.26
CA SER A 273 -1.26 15.25 11.36
C SER A 273 -0.28 14.16 11.82
N VAL A 274 0.70 14.55 12.63
CA VAL A 274 1.83 13.75 13.10
C VAL A 274 1.47 13.02 14.41
N SER A 275 0.68 13.63 15.30
CA SER A 275 0.22 13.02 16.56
C SER A 275 -0.43 11.62 16.38
N GLY A 276 -1.33 11.48 15.41
CA GLY A 276 -1.99 10.19 15.12
C GLY A 276 -1.12 9.15 14.38
N VAL A 277 0.05 9.56 13.88
CA VAL A 277 1.04 8.66 13.24
C VAL A 277 2.08 8.22 14.27
N ILE A 278 2.51 9.12 15.15
CA ILE A 278 3.49 8.84 16.22
C ILE A 278 2.93 7.86 17.25
N SER A 279 1.63 7.92 17.57
CA SER A 279 1.03 6.97 18.52
C SER A 279 1.13 5.51 18.08
N LYS A 280 1.46 5.24 16.80
CA LYS A 280 1.65 3.91 16.23
C LYS A 280 3.12 3.54 16.00
N LEU A 281 4.06 4.44 16.29
CA LEU A 281 5.50 4.16 16.20
C LEU A 281 6.00 3.49 17.49
N PRO A 282 7.05 2.65 17.42
CA PRO A 282 7.70 2.12 18.62
C PRO A 282 8.20 3.27 19.50
N LYS A 283 8.08 3.14 20.83
CA LYS A 283 8.42 4.19 21.82
C LYS A 283 9.85 4.75 21.71
N ASN A 284 10.74 4.10 20.97
CA ASN A 284 12.15 4.45 20.81
C ASN A 284 12.44 5.38 19.61
N ALA A 285 11.44 5.81 18.85
CA ALA A 285 11.64 6.71 17.72
C ALA A 285 11.95 8.16 18.18
N LYS A 286 13.21 8.60 18.04
CA LYS A 286 13.61 9.99 18.33
C LYS A 286 13.05 10.94 17.27
N ILE A 287 12.31 11.96 17.70
CA ILE A 287 11.77 13.02 16.84
C ILE A 287 12.52 14.30 17.16
N HIS A 288 13.25 14.83 16.17
CA HIS A 288 13.84 16.15 16.28
C HIS A 288 12.76 17.21 16.05
N LYS A 289 12.28 17.82 17.14
CA LYS A 289 11.49 19.05 17.05
C LYS A 289 12.40 20.16 16.57
N VAL A 290 12.09 20.73 15.40
CA VAL A 290 12.64 22.01 14.98
C VAL A 290 11.61 23.05 15.38
N GLU A 291 11.85 23.75 16.49
CA GLU A 291 11.08 24.95 16.83
C GLU A 291 11.47 26.07 15.87
N GLU A 292 10.48 26.76 15.31
CA GLU A 292 10.73 27.99 14.57
C GLU A 292 11.39 29.00 15.52
N GLY A 293 12.58 29.46 15.15
CA GLY A 293 13.30 30.49 15.86
C GLY A 293 12.40 31.70 16.06
N LYS A 294 12.14 32.04 17.33
CA LYS A 294 11.72 33.39 17.67
C LYS A 294 12.90 34.29 17.31
N ASP A 295 12.69 35.20 16.36
CA ASP A 295 13.53 36.36 16.19
C ASP A 295 13.63 37.08 17.54
N VAL A 296 14.77 36.89 18.23
CA VAL A 296 15.17 37.74 19.33
C VAL A 296 15.69 39.00 18.66
N LYS A 297 14.85 40.03 18.67
CA LYS A 297 15.27 41.41 18.46
C LYS A 297 16.38 41.73 19.47
N SER A 298 17.55 42.06 18.95
CA SER A 298 18.54 42.91 19.62
C SER A 298 18.49 44.28 18.97
#